data_AF-X1ICR2-F1
#
_entry.id   AF-X1ICR2-F1
#
_cell.length_a   1.000
_cell.length_b   1.000
_cell.length_c   1.000
_cell.angle_alpha   90.00
_cell.angle_beta   90.00
_cell.angle_gamma   90.00
#
_symmetry.space_group_name_H-M   'P 1'
#
loop_
_entity.id
_entity.type
_entity.pdbx_description
1 polymer ?
#
loop_
_entity_poly.entity_id
_entity_poly.type
_entity_poly.pdbx_seq_one_letter_code
_entity_poly.pdbx_strand_id
1 'polypeptide(L)'
;LPSSSRKLYQVNVLLETDVYPLQVSLISEKESLLKKEIPILPFYMDEGFILVVNKTHAGFDFLAQAKIKRVRQVLYTDPNKLPGQWIGYDAIQTLILDDIESLELISEQEKAIEEWLSTGGRLIITAKGGYGKFKSSLISHLLPLESLEKVYLGSSFSSLQSRYGVFTADFQKVELWDSQWRKADVLIEEEGIPLLVELRVGAGKIFFLAFDFSQPPFRDWPGKSYFWAEILEQETNFSMFSRGILDPLIEDSILWPGRFYLGRRE
;
A
#
# COMPACT_ATOMS: atom_id res chain seq x y z
N LEU A 1 -34.81 14.96 8.39
CA LEU A 1 -34.38 13.54 8.49
C LEU A 1 -35.27 12.87 9.54
N PRO A 2 -35.68 11.60 9.36
CA PRO A 2 -36.41 10.85 10.39
C PRO A 2 -35.59 10.81 11.69
N SER A 3 -36.24 10.72 12.84
CA SER A 3 -35.67 10.85 14.20
C SER A 3 -34.62 9.79 14.61
N SER A 4 -34.15 8.96 13.68
CA SER A 4 -33.21 7.86 13.93
C SER A 4 -32.21 7.62 12.80
N SER A 5 -32.11 8.50 11.80
CA SER A 5 -31.18 8.29 10.68
C SER A 5 -29.73 8.62 11.07
N ARG A 6 -28.80 7.69 10.82
CA ARG A 6 -27.35 7.94 10.90
C ARG A 6 -26.83 8.32 9.52
N LYS A 7 -25.96 9.32 9.45
CA LYS A 7 -25.27 9.71 8.22
C LYS A 7 -23.77 9.74 8.48
N LEU A 8 -23.02 8.96 7.72
CA LEU A 8 -21.57 8.92 7.79
C LEU A 8 -21.00 9.91 6.78
N TYR A 9 -20.05 10.73 7.22
CA TYR A 9 -19.29 11.63 6.37
C TYR A 9 -17.81 11.25 6.50
N GLN A 10 -17.14 11.03 5.38
CA GLN A 10 -15.70 10.76 5.32
C GLN A 10 -15.05 11.91 4.56
N VAL A 11 -13.99 12.48 5.12
CA VAL A 11 -13.25 13.61 4.55
C VAL A 11 -11.76 13.34 4.78
N ASN A 12 -10.95 13.57 3.76
CA ASN A 12 -9.49 13.58 3.89
C ASN A 12 -9.06 14.99 4.30
N VAL A 13 -8.28 15.11 5.37
CA VAL A 13 -7.77 16.39 5.86
C VAL A 13 -6.25 16.33 5.85
N LEU A 14 -5.62 17.27 5.15
CA LEU A 14 -4.18 17.47 5.26
C LEU A 14 -3.86 18.09 6.62
N LEU A 15 -3.03 17.42 7.40
CA LEU A 15 -2.56 17.95 8.67
C LEU A 15 -1.26 18.73 8.44
N GLU A 16 -1.36 20.05 8.42
CA GLU A 16 -0.20 20.95 8.31
C GLU A 16 0.62 20.98 9.62
N THR A 17 0.01 20.56 10.73
CA THR A 17 0.59 20.53 12.06
C THR A 17 -0.18 19.56 12.96
N ASP A 18 0.54 18.89 13.86
CA ASP A 18 0.02 18.02 14.92
C ASP A 18 -0.02 18.73 16.28
N VAL A 19 0.36 20.01 16.32
CA VAL A 19 0.40 20.81 17.55
C VAL A 19 -1.01 21.22 18.01
N TYR A 20 -1.98 21.26 17.10
CA TYR A 20 -3.34 21.71 17.40
C TYR A 20 -4.37 20.60 17.14
N PRO A 21 -5.44 20.52 17.94
CA PRO A 21 -6.53 19.59 17.71
C PRO A 21 -7.29 19.94 16.42
N LEU A 22 -7.79 18.92 15.71
CA LEU A 22 -8.67 19.12 14.57
C LEU A 22 -10.05 19.58 15.07
N GLN A 23 -10.48 20.76 14.66
CA GLN A 23 -11.83 21.25 14.93
C GLN A 23 -12.77 20.84 13.81
N VAL A 24 -13.72 19.95 14.13
CA VAL A 24 -14.77 19.52 13.19
C VAL A 24 -16.07 20.20 13.57
N SER A 25 -16.60 21.03 12.67
CA SER A 25 -17.90 21.68 12.85
C SER A 25 -18.90 21.31 11.75
N LEU A 26 -20.10 20.91 12.15
CA LEU A 26 -21.26 20.78 11.25
C LEU A 26 -22.07 22.07 11.32
N ILE A 27 -22.23 22.76 10.19
CA ILE A 27 -22.90 24.06 10.11
C ILE A 27 -24.12 23.94 9.17
N SER A 28 -25.26 24.49 9.58
CA SER A 28 -26.48 24.60 8.76
C SER A 28 -27.02 26.01 8.87
N GLU A 29 -27.26 26.67 7.73
CA GLU A 29 -27.84 28.03 7.66
C GLU A 29 -27.22 29.07 8.62
N LYS A 30 -25.91 28.93 8.89
CA LYS A 30 -25.07 29.73 9.81
C LYS A 30 -25.11 29.32 11.30
N GLU A 31 -25.88 28.31 11.67
CA GLU A 31 -25.86 27.72 13.00
C GLU A 31 -24.93 26.50 13.07
N SER A 32 -24.11 26.44 14.12
CA SER A 32 -23.24 25.30 14.41
C SER A 32 -24.04 24.19 15.07
N LEU A 33 -24.43 23.18 14.29
CA LEU A 33 -25.18 22.01 14.76
C LEU A 33 -24.32 21.06 15.62
N LEU A 34 -23.02 20.98 15.32
CA LEU A 34 -22.06 20.15 16.06
C LEU A 34 -20.69 20.82 16.01
N LYS A 35 -19.98 20.82 17.14
CA LYS A 35 -18.55 21.10 17.21
C LYS A 35 -17.89 19.99 18.00
N LYS A 36 -16.80 19.46 17.47
CA LYS A 36 -15.99 18.46 18.14
C LYS A 36 -14.52 18.76 17.90
N GLU A 37 -13.76 18.77 18.98
CA GLU A 37 -12.31 18.80 18.90
C GLU A 37 -11.79 17.37 18.94
N ILE A 38 -10.92 17.05 18.01
CA ILE A 38 -10.25 15.76 17.92
C ILE A 38 -8.78 16.03 18.18
N PRO A 39 -8.25 15.67 19.36
CA PRO A 39 -6.83 15.83 19.63
C PRO A 39 -6.05 15.01 18.61
N ILE A 40 -5.09 15.66 17.96
CA ILE A 40 -4.15 14.99 17.07
C ILE A 40 -2.98 14.59 17.95
N LEU A 41 -2.74 13.28 18.05
CA LEU A 41 -1.55 12.78 18.73
C LEU A 41 -0.42 12.78 17.68
N PRO A 42 0.71 13.46 17.94
CA PRO A 42 1.86 13.44 17.04
C PRO A 42 2.36 12.00 16.90
N PHE A 43 2.10 11.41 15.75
CA PHE A 43 2.40 9.99 15.47
C PHE A 43 3.73 9.83 14.70
N TYR A 44 4.38 10.93 14.30
CA TYR A 44 5.06 10.96 13.00
C TYR A 44 6.58 11.02 12.97
N MET A 45 7.30 10.88 14.08
CA MET A 45 8.75 11.10 14.01
C MET A 45 9.57 9.82 13.77
N ASP A 46 9.13 8.66 14.28
CA ASP A 46 9.90 7.41 14.21
C ASP A 46 9.13 6.18 13.68
N GLU A 47 7.83 6.33 13.40
CA GLU A 47 6.97 5.22 12.94
C GLU A 47 6.66 5.32 11.44
N GLY A 48 6.86 4.23 10.71
CA GLY A 48 6.41 4.08 9.32
C GLY A 48 5.20 3.14 9.22
N PHE A 49 4.33 3.35 8.23
CA PHE A 49 3.18 2.49 7.97
C PHE A 49 3.37 1.64 6.71
N ILE A 50 2.99 0.38 6.84
CA ILE A 50 2.79 -0.55 5.74
C ILE A 50 1.28 -0.82 5.65
N LEU A 51 0.68 -0.47 4.51
CA LEU A 51 -0.70 -0.81 4.22
C LEU A 51 -0.74 -2.13 3.44
N VAL A 52 -1.48 -3.11 3.94
CA VAL A 52 -1.64 -4.42 3.30
C VAL A 52 -3.08 -4.56 2.85
N VAL A 53 -3.25 -4.93 1.59
CA VAL A 53 -4.52 -5.32 1.00
C VAL A 53 -4.48 -6.82 0.78
N ASN A 54 -5.20 -7.57 1.61
CA ASN A 54 -5.36 -9.01 1.46
C ASN A 54 -6.68 -9.51 2.04
N LYS A 55 -7.04 -10.76 1.73
CA LYS A 55 -8.31 -11.37 2.18
C LYS A 55 -8.36 -11.63 3.68
N THR A 56 -7.24 -11.98 4.29
CA THR A 56 -7.20 -12.47 5.68
C THR A 56 -7.00 -11.38 6.72
N HIS A 57 -6.65 -10.16 6.31
CA HIS A 57 -6.30 -9.05 7.20
C HIS A 57 -5.23 -9.43 8.24
N ALA A 58 -4.27 -10.26 7.82
CA ALA A 58 -3.23 -10.83 8.67
C ALA A 58 -2.05 -11.33 7.83
N GLY A 59 -0.96 -11.75 8.49
CA GLY A 59 0.15 -12.49 7.88
C GLY A 59 1.41 -11.66 7.62
N PHE A 60 1.35 -10.34 7.84
CA PHE A 60 2.47 -9.42 7.68
C PHE A 60 2.94 -8.78 8.98
N ASP A 61 2.33 -9.12 10.11
CA ASP A 61 2.65 -8.50 11.43
C ASP A 61 4.12 -8.70 11.85
N PHE A 62 4.79 -9.72 11.30
CA PHE A 62 6.23 -9.92 11.49
C PHE A 62 7.08 -8.76 10.94
N LEU A 63 6.56 -7.97 9.98
CA LEU A 63 7.23 -6.78 9.45
C LEU A 63 7.27 -5.62 10.46
N ALA A 64 6.37 -5.60 11.44
CA ALA A 64 6.43 -4.66 12.55
C ALA A 64 7.57 -4.95 13.53
N GLN A 65 7.99 -6.23 13.59
CA GLN A 65 8.99 -6.73 14.54
C GLN A 65 10.39 -6.88 13.95
N ALA A 66 10.55 -6.63 12.64
CA ALA A 66 11.84 -6.70 11.99
C ALA A 66 12.80 -5.70 12.65
N LYS A 67 14.06 -6.13 12.88
CA LYS A 67 15.15 -5.32 13.49
C LYS A 67 15.59 -4.18 12.54
N ILE A 68 14.66 -3.31 12.20
CA ILE A 68 14.82 -2.17 11.29
C ILE A 68 14.89 -0.93 12.17
N LYS A 69 15.72 0.05 11.79
CA LYS A 69 15.96 1.29 12.55
C LYS A 69 14.70 2.15 12.83
N ARG A 70 13.56 1.83 12.24
CA ARG A 70 12.26 2.51 12.41
C ARG A 70 11.20 1.50 12.84
N VAL A 71 10.36 1.90 13.80
CA VAL A 71 9.16 1.14 14.15
C VAL A 71 8.23 1.15 12.95
N ARG A 72 7.66 0.00 12.58
CA ARG A 72 6.68 -0.07 11.50
C ARG A 72 5.37 -0.60 12.04
N GLN A 73 4.27 0.03 11.64
CA GLN A 73 2.94 -0.50 11.87
C GLN A 73 2.38 -1.08 10.58
N VAL A 74 1.78 -2.26 10.70
CA VAL A 74 1.10 -2.92 9.59
C VAL A 74 -0.39 -2.69 9.76
N LEU A 75 -0.98 -2.05 8.76
CA LEU A 75 -2.41 -1.78 8.67
C LEU A 75 -2.99 -2.68 7.58
N TYR A 76 -4.21 -3.16 7.79
CA TYR A 76 -4.91 -3.98 6.81
C TYR A 76 -6.16 -3.27 6.31
N THR A 77 -6.44 -3.41 5.02
CA THR A 77 -7.63 -2.83 4.39
C THR A 77 -8.15 -3.69 3.25
N ASP A 78 -9.40 -3.44 2.88
CA ASP A 78 -10.01 -3.99 1.67
C ASP A 78 -9.73 -3.06 0.47
N PRO A 79 -9.69 -3.59 -0.77
CA PRO A 79 -9.47 -2.78 -1.98
C PRO A 79 -10.44 -1.59 -2.12
N ASN A 80 -11.72 -1.80 -1.81
CA ASN A 80 -12.76 -0.77 -1.94
C ASN A 80 -12.65 0.38 -0.90
N LYS A 81 -11.79 0.24 0.10
CA LYS A 81 -11.53 1.27 1.12
C LYS A 81 -10.25 2.06 0.86
N LEU A 82 -9.52 1.73 -0.20
CA LEU A 82 -8.33 2.46 -0.59
C LEU A 82 -8.66 3.93 -0.89
N PRO A 83 -7.82 4.89 -0.46
CA PRO A 83 -8.05 6.31 -0.73
C PRO A 83 -8.16 6.62 -2.23
N GLY A 84 -9.16 7.42 -2.61
CA GLY A 84 -9.28 7.97 -3.97
C GLY A 84 -8.45 9.24 -4.23
N GLN A 85 -7.56 9.61 -3.30
CA GLN A 85 -6.68 10.77 -3.39
C GLN A 85 -5.30 10.39 -2.87
N TRP A 86 -4.24 10.80 -3.55
CA TRP A 86 -2.86 10.42 -3.24
C TRP A 86 -2.46 10.79 -1.80
N ILE A 87 -2.95 11.91 -1.29
CA ILE A 87 -2.62 12.40 0.06
C ILE A 87 -3.07 11.45 1.18
N GLY A 88 -4.06 10.59 0.91
CA GLY A 88 -4.44 9.53 1.85
C GLY A 88 -3.35 8.46 2.06
N TYR A 89 -2.34 8.43 1.20
CA TYR A 89 -1.19 7.54 1.29
C TYR A 89 0.08 8.22 1.80
N ASP A 90 0.05 9.51 2.17
CA ASP A 90 1.24 10.26 2.58
C ASP A 90 1.98 9.62 3.76
N ALA A 91 1.22 9.13 4.75
CA ALA A 91 1.77 8.37 5.87
C ALA A 91 2.21 6.94 5.52
N ILE A 92 1.82 6.42 4.35
CA ILE A 92 2.07 5.04 3.93
C ILE A 92 3.35 4.96 3.11
N GLN A 93 4.39 4.30 3.64
CA GLN A 93 5.63 4.11 2.88
C GLN A 93 5.58 2.89 1.98
N THR A 94 4.72 1.92 2.27
CA THR A 94 4.63 0.69 1.47
C THR A 94 3.19 0.20 1.41
N LEU A 95 2.72 -0.10 0.19
CA LEU A 95 1.46 -0.74 -0.10
C LEU A 95 1.77 -2.17 -0.55
N ILE A 96 1.19 -3.17 0.10
CA ILE A 96 1.35 -4.59 -0.26
C ILE A 96 0.01 -5.10 -0.79
N LEU A 97 0.04 -5.69 -1.99
CA LEU A 97 -1.08 -6.40 -2.59
C LEU A 97 -0.82 -7.90 -2.50
N ASP A 98 -1.56 -8.58 -1.61
CA ASP A 98 -1.37 -9.98 -1.29
C ASP A 98 -2.69 -10.77 -1.28
N ASP A 99 -2.66 -12.03 -1.73
CA ASP A 99 -3.80 -12.94 -1.68
C ASP A 99 -5.12 -12.40 -2.27
N ILE A 100 -5.04 -11.58 -3.32
CA ILE A 100 -6.21 -11.01 -3.99
C ILE A 100 -6.52 -11.83 -5.26
N GLU A 101 -7.80 -12.12 -5.52
CA GLU A 101 -8.24 -12.78 -6.75
C GLU A 101 -8.35 -11.81 -7.93
N SER A 102 -9.08 -10.70 -7.73
CA SER A 102 -9.19 -9.58 -8.66
C SER A 102 -8.96 -8.27 -7.90
N LEU A 103 -8.26 -7.34 -8.52
CA LEU A 103 -8.06 -5.99 -7.99
C LEU A 103 -9.00 -5.04 -8.73
N GLU A 104 -10.16 -4.79 -8.14
CA GLU A 104 -11.19 -3.92 -8.70
C GLU A 104 -11.15 -2.56 -8.00
N LEU A 105 -10.55 -1.59 -8.67
CA LEU A 105 -10.41 -0.21 -8.20
C LEU A 105 -11.19 0.72 -9.11
N ILE A 106 -11.72 1.79 -8.53
CA ILE A 106 -12.27 2.90 -9.33
C ILE A 106 -11.11 3.77 -9.85
N SER A 107 -11.34 4.51 -10.94
CA SER A 107 -10.31 5.33 -11.60
C SER A 107 -9.60 6.30 -10.64
N GLU A 108 -10.32 6.85 -9.66
CA GLU A 108 -9.77 7.75 -8.65
C GLU A 108 -8.74 7.04 -7.75
N GLN A 109 -8.99 5.79 -7.37
CA GLN A 109 -8.06 4.99 -6.57
C GLN A 109 -6.83 4.57 -7.38
N GLU A 110 -7.00 4.19 -8.64
CA GLU A 110 -5.88 3.85 -9.52
C GLU A 110 -4.93 5.05 -9.67
N LYS A 111 -5.50 6.22 -10.01
CA LYS A 111 -4.75 7.46 -10.14
C LYS A 111 -4.05 7.87 -8.83
N ALA A 112 -4.72 7.73 -7.69
CA ALA A 112 -4.13 8.05 -6.40
C ALA A 112 -2.90 7.19 -6.08
N ILE A 113 -2.93 5.89 -6.41
CA ILE A 113 -1.79 4.98 -6.22
C ILE A 113 -0.64 5.34 -7.18
N GLU A 114 -0.95 5.66 -8.44
CA GLU A 114 0.06 6.10 -9.42
C GLU A 114 0.75 7.40 -8.99
N GLU A 115 -0.01 8.39 -8.52
CA GLU A 115 0.52 9.65 -8.00
C GLU A 115 1.41 9.39 -6.78
N TRP A 116 0.93 8.60 -5.81
CA TRP A 116 1.72 8.24 -4.63
C TRP A 116 3.01 7.49 -5.00
N LEU A 117 2.96 6.54 -5.93
CA LEU A 117 4.16 5.88 -6.47
C LEU A 117 5.12 6.91 -7.09
N SER A 118 4.61 7.85 -7.88
CA SER A 118 5.45 8.88 -8.51
C SER A 118 6.19 9.76 -7.49
N THR A 119 5.62 9.93 -6.28
CA THR A 119 6.23 10.70 -5.17
C THR A 119 7.22 9.92 -4.30
N GLY A 120 7.45 8.63 -4.57
CA GLY A 120 8.38 7.80 -3.79
C GLY A 120 7.74 6.64 -3.03
N GLY A 121 6.45 6.38 -3.23
CA GLY A 121 5.77 5.22 -2.68
C GLY A 121 6.39 3.89 -3.12
N ARG A 122 6.19 2.84 -2.32
CA ARG A 122 6.65 1.47 -2.63
C ARG A 122 5.49 0.50 -2.73
N LEU A 123 5.24 -0.04 -3.90
CA LEU A 123 4.26 -1.11 -4.10
C LEU A 123 4.96 -2.47 -4.05
N ILE A 124 4.39 -3.44 -3.32
CA ILE A 124 4.84 -4.83 -3.32
C ILE A 124 3.67 -5.71 -3.76
N ILE A 125 3.89 -6.55 -4.77
CA ILE A 125 2.90 -7.50 -5.28
C ILE A 125 3.43 -8.90 -5.03
N THR A 126 2.72 -9.69 -4.25
CA THR A 126 3.13 -11.05 -3.88
C THR A 126 2.58 -12.08 -4.87
N ALA A 127 3.08 -13.31 -4.83
CA ALA A 127 2.58 -14.38 -5.71
C ALA A 127 1.20 -14.90 -5.31
N LYS A 128 0.85 -14.79 -4.02
CA LYS A 128 -0.33 -15.43 -3.45
C LYS A 128 -1.62 -14.87 -4.04
N GLY A 129 -2.59 -15.75 -4.26
CA GLY A 129 -3.89 -15.41 -4.84
C GLY A 129 -4.05 -15.88 -6.29
N GLY A 130 -4.95 -15.23 -7.03
CA GLY A 130 -5.33 -15.62 -8.39
C GLY A 130 -4.58 -14.84 -9.47
N TYR A 131 -4.63 -15.36 -10.71
CA TYR A 131 -4.13 -14.64 -11.90
C TYR A 131 -4.88 -13.31 -12.14
N GLY A 132 -6.14 -13.22 -11.69
CA GLY A 132 -7.04 -12.11 -11.99
C GLY A 132 -6.51 -10.73 -11.57
N LYS A 133 -5.76 -10.63 -10.46
CA LYS A 133 -5.16 -9.36 -10.01
C LYS A 133 -4.17 -8.77 -11.02
N PHE A 134 -3.48 -9.61 -11.80
CA PHE A 134 -2.54 -9.15 -12.83
C PHE A 134 -3.23 -8.66 -14.10
N LYS A 135 -4.54 -8.92 -14.24
CA LYS A 135 -5.37 -8.42 -15.34
C LYS A 135 -6.06 -7.09 -15.01
N SER A 136 -5.89 -6.54 -13.80
CA SER A 136 -6.53 -5.27 -13.45
C SER A 136 -5.92 -4.11 -14.24
N SER A 137 -6.71 -3.04 -14.41
CA SER A 137 -6.29 -1.83 -15.12
C SER A 137 -4.99 -1.26 -14.53
N LEU A 138 -4.97 -0.98 -13.22
CA LEU A 138 -3.77 -0.53 -12.50
C LEU A 138 -2.54 -1.42 -12.76
N ILE A 139 -2.65 -2.73 -12.56
CA ILE A 139 -1.48 -3.62 -12.66
C ILE A 139 -0.99 -3.76 -14.09
N SER A 140 -1.91 -3.84 -15.06
CA SER A 140 -1.55 -3.88 -16.49
C SER A 140 -0.86 -2.60 -16.98
N HIS A 141 -1.18 -1.44 -16.37
CA HIS A 141 -0.53 -0.17 -16.67
C HIS A 141 0.86 -0.06 -16.02
N LEU A 142 0.99 -0.50 -14.77
CA LEU A 142 2.23 -0.39 -14.00
C LEU A 142 3.29 -1.43 -14.36
N LEU A 143 2.87 -2.64 -14.75
CA LEU A 143 3.77 -3.76 -15.01
C LEU A 143 3.90 -4.03 -16.52
N PRO A 144 5.08 -3.83 -17.12
CA PRO A 144 5.34 -4.15 -18.52
C PRO A 144 5.63 -5.66 -18.71
N LEU A 145 4.73 -6.50 -18.20
CA LEU A 145 4.77 -7.95 -18.32
C LEU A 145 4.52 -8.37 -19.77
N GLU A 146 5.36 -9.27 -20.28
CA GLU A 146 5.18 -9.90 -21.59
C GLU A 146 4.47 -11.25 -21.45
N SER A 147 4.82 -12.02 -20.43
CA SER A 147 4.11 -13.25 -20.05
C SER A 147 4.17 -13.47 -18.55
N LEU A 148 3.22 -14.25 -18.06
CA LEU A 148 3.12 -14.66 -16.67
C LEU A 148 2.51 -16.05 -16.61
N GLU A 149 3.27 -17.02 -16.12
CA GLU A 149 2.87 -18.43 -16.11
C GLU A 149 3.12 -19.07 -14.76
N LYS A 150 2.26 -20.02 -14.38
CA LYS A 150 2.51 -20.84 -13.18
C LYS A 150 3.47 -21.96 -13.54
N VAL A 151 4.58 -22.00 -12.83
CA VAL A 151 5.58 -23.06 -12.94
C VAL A 151 5.82 -23.68 -11.58
N TYR A 152 6.54 -24.78 -11.59
CA TYR A 152 6.93 -25.44 -10.37
C TYR A 152 8.40 -25.78 -10.37
N LEU A 153 9.11 -25.34 -9.34
CA LEU A 153 10.51 -25.62 -9.14
C LEU A 153 10.69 -26.69 -8.06
N GLY A 154 11.63 -27.60 -8.28
CA GLY A 154 12.02 -28.63 -7.31
C GLY A 154 13.37 -28.33 -6.65
N SER A 155 13.53 -28.78 -5.41
CA SER A 155 14.80 -29.12 -4.74
C SER A 155 15.94 -28.08 -4.60
N SER A 156 15.87 -26.85 -5.13
CA SER A 156 16.91 -25.86 -4.85
C SER A 156 16.42 -24.42 -4.99
N PHE A 157 16.65 -23.58 -3.97
CA PHE A 157 16.71 -22.13 -4.14
C PHE A 157 18.09 -21.63 -3.68
N SER A 158 19.12 -21.93 -4.47
CA SER A 158 20.50 -21.58 -4.15
C SER A 158 20.73 -20.06 -4.09
N SER A 159 20.04 -19.30 -4.94
CA SER A 159 20.09 -17.83 -4.97
C SER A 159 19.61 -17.21 -3.65
N LEU A 160 18.48 -17.70 -3.13
CA LEU A 160 17.94 -17.26 -1.84
C LEU A 160 18.80 -17.74 -0.67
N GLN A 161 19.23 -19.01 -0.69
CA GLN A 161 19.95 -19.60 0.43
C GLN A 161 21.36 -19.02 0.59
N SER A 162 22.05 -18.74 -0.52
CA SER A 162 23.38 -18.13 -0.50
C SER A 162 23.35 -16.69 0.05
N ARG A 163 22.24 -15.97 -0.15
CA ARG A 163 22.10 -14.57 0.26
C ARG A 163 21.49 -14.39 1.65
N TYR A 164 20.50 -15.19 2.03
CA TYR A 164 19.73 -15.01 3.27
C TYR A 164 19.74 -16.23 4.21
N GLY A 165 20.46 -17.29 3.85
CA GLY A 165 20.65 -18.49 4.68
C GLY A 165 19.79 -19.68 4.24
N VAL A 166 20.18 -20.87 4.69
CA VAL A 166 19.57 -22.15 4.28
C VAL A 166 18.12 -22.31 4.72
N PHE A 167 17.35 -23.09 3.97
CA PHE A 167 16.03 -23.52 4.43
C PHE A 167 16.14 -24.57 5.52
N THR A 168 15.18 -24.57 6.43
CA THR A 168 15.07 -25.51 7.55
C THR A 168 14.02 -26.59 7.32
N ALA A 169 13.07 -26.33 6.43
CA ALA A 169 12.00 -27.25 6.08
C ALA A 169 12.31 -27.96 4.75
N ASP A 170 12.06 -29.27 4.71
CA ASP A 170 12.07 -30.02 3.47
C ASP A 170 10.90 -29.59 2.58
N PHE A 171 11.16 -29.52 1.29
CA PHE A 171 10.17 -29.21 0.26
C PHE A 171 10.49 -30.02 -0.99
N GLN A 172 9.45 -30.48 -1.68
CA GLN A 172 9.59 -31.26 -2.90
C GLN A 172 9.34 -30.40 -4.14
N LYS A 173 8.38 -29.49 -4.04
CA LYS A 173 7.86 -28.71 -5.16
C LYS A 173 7.27 -27.41 -4.64
N VAL A 174 7.63 -26.31 -5.29
CA VAL A 174 7.14 -24.97 -4.95
C VAL A 174 6.50 -24.38 -6.20
N GLU A 175 5.29 -23.83 -6.04
CA GLU A 175 4.62 -23.07 -7.09
C GLU A 175 5.21 -21.66 -7.18
N LEU A 176 5.54 -21.24 -8.39
CA LEU A 176 6.11 -19.92 -8.69
C LEU A 176 5.36 -19.28 -9.86
N TRP A 177 5.42 -17.96 -9.94
CA TRP A 177 5.10 -17.22 -11.15
C TRP A 177 6.37 -16.98 -11.97
N ASP A 178 6.50 -17.67 -13.10
CA ASP A 178 7.49 -17.32 -14.10
C ASP A 178 7.00 -16.08 -14.87
N SER A 179 7.81 -15.03 -14.87
CA SER A 179 7.43 -13.71 -15.38
C SER A 179 8.48 -13.21 -16.36
N GLN A 180 8.03 -12.83 -17.55
CA GLN A 180 8.87 -12.22 -18.57
C GLN A 180 8.55 -10.74 -18.66
N TRP A 181 9.58 -9.91 -18.75
CA TRP A 181 9.47 -8.46 -18.59
C TRP A 181 10.08 -7.74 -19.77
N ARG A 182 9.36 -6.79 -20.36
CA ARG A 182 9.92 -5.91 -21.40
C ARG A 182 11.06 -5.05 -20.84
N LYS A 183 10.89 -4.61 -19.58
CA LYS A 183 11.88 -3.81 -18.85
C LYS A 183 11.65 -3.95 -17.33
N ALA A 184 12.58 -4.59 -16.65
CA ALA A 184 12.63 -4.66 -15.20
C ALA A 184 14.04 -5.05 -14.73
N ASP A 185 14.35 -4.79 -13.46
CA ASP A 185 15.59 -5.24 -12.82
C ASP A 185 15.30 -6.55 -12.06
N VAL A 186 15.84 -7.67 -12.54
CA VAL A 186 15.73 -8.96 -11.83
C VAL A 186 16.79 -8.99 -10.72
N LEU A 187 16.35 -8.94 -9.47
CA LEU A 187 17.23 -8.88 -8.31
C LEU A 187 17.64 -10.26 -7.79
N ILE A 188 16.75 -11.25 -7.97
CA ILE A 188 16.96 -12.64 -7.60
C ILE A 188 16.34 -13.51 -8.68
N GLU A 189 17.10 -14.49 -9.14
CA GLU A 189 16.71 -15.46 -10.15
C GLU A 189 17.11 -16.86 -9.70
N GLU A 190 16.29 -17.87 -9.97
CA GLU A 190 16.62 -19.27 -9.76
C GLU A 190 16.28 -20.07 -11.02
N GLU A 191 17.28 -20.76 -11.59
CA GLU A 191 17.09 -21.58 -12.80
C GLU A 191 16.41 -20.83 -13.97
N GLY A 192 16.69 -19.54 -14.13
CA GLY A 192 16.09 -18.69 -15.16
C GLY A 192 14.70 -18.11 -14.81
N ILE A 193 14.17 -18.41 -13.62
CA ILE A 193 12.89 -17.89 -13.14
C ILE A 193 13.15 -16.66 -12.24
N PRO A 194 12.66 -15.47 -12.60
CA PRO A 194 12.77 -14.28 -11.76
C PRO A 194 11.98 -14.45 -10.47
N LEU A 195 12.64 -14.44 -9.31
CA LEU A 195 12.02 -14.61 -8.00
C LEU A 195 11.66 -13.28 -7.33
N LEU A 196 12.51 -12.27 -7.53
CA LEU A 196 12.30 -10.91 -7.05
C LEU A 196 12.67 -9.94 -8.16
N VAL A 197 11.72 -9.10 -8.54
CA VAL A 197 11.86 -8.13 -9.63
C VAL A 197 11.58 -6.72 -9.09
N GLU A 198 12.44 -5.75 -9.40
CA GLU A 198 12.26 -4.33 -9.12
C GLU A 198 11.88 -3.59 -10.42
N LEU A 199 10.90 -2.71 -10.32
CA LEU A 199 10.59 -1.70 -11.32
C LEU A 199 10.62 -0.31 -10.68
N ARG A 200 11.04 0.68 -11.47
CA ARG A 200 11.02 2.09 -11.04
C ARG A 200 9.89 2.82 -11.73
N VAL A 201 9.08 3.54 -10.94
CA VAL A 201 7.95 4.34 -11.42
C VAL A 201 8.00 5.71 -10.74
N GLY A 202 8.31 6.75 -11.51
CA GLY A 202 8.63 8.07 -10.95
C GLY A 202 9.79 8.00 -9.95
N ALA A 203 9.61 8.56 -8.75
CA ALA A 203 10.55 8.41 -7.64
C ALA A 203 10.36 7.12 -6.82
N GLY A 204 9.26 6.39 -7.05
CA GLY A 204 8.90 5.18 -6.32
C GLY A 204 9.34 3.90 -7.01
N LYS A 205 8.96 2.79 -6.38
CA LYS A 205 9.37 1.45 -6.80
C LYS A 205 8.23 0.44 -6.67
N ILE A 206 8.26 -0.56 -7.55
CA ILE A 206 7.41 -1.73 -7.47
C ILE A 206 8.29 -2.95 -7.30
N PHE A 207 7.96 -3.81 -6.33
CA PHE A 207 8.56 -5.13 -6.17
C PHE A 207 7.54 -6.20 -6.50
N PHE A 208 7.92 -7.12 -7.38
CA PHE A 208 7.14 -8.33 -7.67
C PHE A 208 7.85 -9.54 -7.08
N LEU A 209 7.13 -10.32 -6.26
CA LEU A 209 7.62 -11.56 -5.65
C LEU A 209 6.93 -12.75 -6.32
N ALA A 210 7.71 -13.66 -6.90
CA ALA A 210 7.19 -14.79 -7.66
C ALA A 210 6.72 -15.99 -6.82
N PHE A 211 6.99 -15.99 -5.51
CA PHE A 211 6.63 -17.09 -4.61
C PHE A 211 5.74 -16.66 -3.44
N ASP A 212 4.95 -17.60 -2.91
CA ASP A 212 4.15 -17.40 -1.71
C ASP A 212 5.01 -17.62 -0.45
N PHE A 213 5.42 -16.52 0.18
CA PHE A 213 6.25 -16.54 1.39
C PHE A 213 5.54 -17.15 2.62
N SER A 214 4.23 -17.43 2.53
CA SER A 214 3.45 -18.09 3.58
C SER A 214 3.42 -19.62 3.46
N GLN A 215 4.00 -20.19 2.39
CA GLN A 215 4.11 -21.64 2.18
C GLN A 215 5.52 -22.16 2.44
N PRO A 216 5.70 -23.45 2.78
CA PRO A 216 7.01 -24.08 2.78
C PRO A 216 7.70 -23.97 1.40
N PRO A 217 9.03 -23.78 1.34
CA PRO A 217 9.95 -23.71 2.48
C PRO A 217 10.05 -22.32 3.14
N PHE A 218 9.39 -21.30 2.60
CA PHE A 218 9.58 -19.90 2.99
C PHE A 218 8.91 -19.52 4.32
N ARG A 219 7.79 -20.16 4.67
CA ARG A 219 6.98 -19.81 5.85
C ARG A 219 7.83 -19.78 7.13
N ASP A 220 8.61 -20.84 7.34
CA ASP A 220 9.39 -21.08 8.55
C ASP A 220 10.89 -20.80 8.33
N TRP A 221 11.23 -20.19 7.19
CA TRP A 221 12.61 -19.88 6.81
C TRP A 221 13.16 -18.70 7.63
N PRO A 222 14.25 -18.89 8.40
CA PRO A 222 14.85 -17.80 9.17
C PRO A 222 15.33 -16.63 8.30
N GLY A 223 15.73 -16.91 7.06
CA GLY A 223 16.18 -15.90 6.10
C GLY A 223 15.10 -14.91 5.67
N LYS A 224 13.82 -15.23 5.87
CA LYS A 224 12.67 -14.39 5.52
C LYS A 224 12.77 -12.99 6.11
N SER A 225 13.22 -12.85 7.36
CA SER A 225 13.35 -11.54 8.01
C SER A 225 14.41 -10.67 7.33
N TYR A 226 15.53 -11.25 6.88
CA TYR A 226 16.59 -10.52 6.17
C TYR A 226 16.16 -10.17 4.74
N PHE A 227 15.48 -11.09 4.06
CA PHE A 227 14.90 -10.85 2.74
C PHE A 227 13.92 -9.67 2.75
N TRP A 228 12.96 -9.67 3.69
CA TRP A 228 12.02 -8.56 3.82
C TRP A 228 12.69 -7.29 4.31
N ALA A 229 13.67 -7.38 5.21
CA ALA A 229 14.44 -6.21 5.62
C ALA A 229 15.07 -5.55 4.40
N GLU A 230 15.73 -6.29 3.51
CA GLU A 230 16.36 -5.74 2.31
C GLU A 230 15.36 -5.04 1.35
N ILE A 231 14.22 -5.68 1.05
CA ILE A 231 13.17 -5.09 0.19
C ILE A 231 12.64 -3.78 0.80
N LEU A 232 12.57 -3.75 2.12
CA LEU A 232 12.05 -2.64 2.89
C LEU A 232 13.13 -1.61 3.27
N GLU A 233 14.41 -1.96 3.13
CA GLU A 233 15.60 -1.20 3.50
C GLU A 233 16.12 -0.49 2.26
N GLN A 234 15.54 0.66 1.99
CA GLN A 234 16.22 1.76 1.33
C GLN A 234 15.75 3.05 1.97
N GLU A 235 16.66 4.03 2.02
CA GLU A 235 16.47 5.37 2.56
C GLU A 235 15.15 5.95 2.07
N THR A 236 14.10 5.79 2.87
CA THR A 236 13.01 6.74 2.84
C THR A 236 13.58 8.04 3.40
N ASN A 237 14.27 8.78 2.52
CA ASN A 237 14.10 10.22 2.44
C ASN A 237 12.68 10.52 1.95
N PHE A 238 11.67 9.89 2.55
CA PHE A 238 10.34 10.45 2.63
C PHE A 238 10.41 11.50 3.75
N SER A 239 11.27 12.50 3.52
CA SER A 239 11.15 13.79 4.15
C SER A 239 10.60 14.68 3.05
N MET A 240 9.31 14.52 2.74
CA MET A 240 8.66 15.60 2.01
C MET A 240 8.49 16.81 2.94
N PHE A 241 8.44 16.61 4.26
CA PHE A 241 8.28 17.70 5.22
C PHE A 241 9.12 17.53 6.49
N SER A 242 10.43 17.83 6.42
CA SER A 242 11.15 18.18 7.65
C SER A 242 10.85 19.61 8.13
N ARG A 243 10.48 20.55 7.24
CA ARG A 243 9.95 21.92 7.48
C ARG A 243 9.29 22.42 6.17
N GLY A 244 8.16 23.15 6.22
CA GLY A 244 7.33 23.59 5.06
C GLY A 244 8.02 24.45 3.98
N ILE A 245 7.40 25.03 2.93
CA ILE A 245 6.03 25.34 2.46
C ILE A 245 6.18 25.58 0.90
N LEU A 246 5.21 25.47 -0.02
CA LEU A 246 4.36 26.58 -0.55
C LEU A 246 3.51 26.14 -1.78
N ASP A 247 2.23 26.43 -1.65
CA ASP A 247 1.23 26.87 -2.63
C ASP A 247 1.79 27.68 -3.82
N PRO A 248 1.19 27.60 -5.03
CA PRO A 248 0.12 28.55 -5.33
C PRO A 248 -1.00 27.98 -6.20
N LEU A 249 -2.15 27.69 -5.61
CA LEU A 249 -3.48 27.82 -6.23
C LEU A 249 -4.53 28.11 -5.13
N ILE A 250 -4.49 29.32 -4.57
CA ILE A 250 -5.73 29.98 -4.14
C ILE A 250 -6.23 30.84 -5.30
N GLU A 251 -7.30 30.37 -5.92
CA GLU A 251 -8.47 31.09 -6.44
C GLU A 251 -9.49 29.95 -6.59
N ASP A 252 -10.48 29.72 -5.75
CA ASP A 252 -11.23 30.55 -4.85
C ASP A 252 -11.62 29.69 -3.64
N SER A 253 -12.17 30.32 -2.61
CA SER A 253 -13.20 29.66 -1.81
C SER A 253 -14.16 28.88 -2.73
N ILE A 254 -14.18 27.56 -2.68
CA ILE A 254 -15.32 26.82 -3.20
C ILE A 254 -16.47 27.10 -2.24
N LEU A 255 -17.21 28.17 -2.53
CA LEU A 255 -18.64 28.20 -2.30
C LEU A 255 -19.19 26.92 -2.91
N TRP A 256 -19.58 25.96 -2.06
CA TRP A 256 -20.38 24.84 -2.50
C TRP A 256 -21.67 25.40 -3.12
N PRO A 257 -21.92 25.26 -4.45
CA PRO A 257 -23.12 25.79 -5.09
C PRO A 257 -24.29 24.81 -5.02
N GLY A 258 -24.11 23.66 -4.35
CA GLY A 258 -25.17 22.71 -4.12
C GLY A 258 -26.21 23.27 -3.17
N ARG A 259 -27.32 23.76 -3.74
CA ARG A 259 -28.57 23.92 -3.01
C ARG A 259 -29.04 22.55 -2.56
N PHE A 260 -29.04 22.30 -1.25
CA PHE A 260 -29.81 21.19 -0.70
C PHE A 260 -31.24 21.68 -0.45
N TYR A 261 -32.12 21.34 -1.38
CA TYR A 261 -33.55 21.35 -1.14
C TYR A 261 -33.94 20.03 -0.48
N LEU A 262 -34.51 20.10 0.71
CA LEU A 262 -35.47 19.10 1.18
C LEU A 262 -36.73 19.86 1.60
N GLY A 263 -37.81 19.53 0.91
CA GLY A 263 -39.07 20.27 0.85
C GLY A 263 -39.78 20.48 2.18
N ARG A 264 -40.69 21.46 2.12
CA ARG A 264 -41.50 21.98 3.22
C ARG A 264 -42.40 20.92 3.89
N ARG A 265 -42.65 21.23 5.17
CA ARG A 265 -43.86 20.96 5.94
C ARG A 265 -45.13 20.78 5.10
N GLU A 266 -45.86 19.71 5.39
CA GLU A 266 -47.17 19.82 6.05
C GLU A 266 -47.10 19.08 7.39
#